data_AF-D2VN88-F1
#
_entry.id   AF-D2VN88-F1
#
_cell.length_a   1.000
_cell.length_b   1.000
_cell.length_c   1.000
_cell.angle_alpha   90.00
_cell.angle_beta   90.00
_cell.angle_gamma   90.00
#
_symmetry.space_group_name_H-M   'P 1'
#
loop_
_entity.id
_entity.type
_entity.pdbx_description
1 polymer ?
#
loop_
_entity_poly.entity_id
_entity_poly.type
_entity_poly.pdbx_seq_one_letter_code
_entity_poly.pdbx_strand_id
1 'polypeptide(L)'
;MAQHLPHDILHHIFTSYASLDQYLNGLMLVCSHWYETTKYERFWLVTLDKLLCTEIQAIKDPRQFGGEQVQHFPFNEHVERVLAITFEAIGRERERYLKKLLNRRQHLIIDMKPFKKRKEQNRDIYGETFKWRTVQFIREKRRRIMALEMVIMAMEFESDVLNEQLFEAKWNEIIEFIRENGIYDLKTVSNLRILQSSTTIFHILLKQWKIHFKNQFVDSKCLEKFIHFFLCECNLNISPYVDLLVSMEMNIQRLNNKVFIKKLTNEVKSSRKTGVPPKTLLLLIQNCNMYRQDEAQFIRIFIEMLKNKKHFHDQMVNPYLNQYLGSVVPSIFCIELYLKDLNITQCKDYKHYNMVNSICRDIEYVYSEEVVKIIQRAHSEFGLGLNIPLPESLVHEKNKLPLLKFLIENGSDVNSPPPGTLYCYGYTLIQYIRQCRSGSSTSDEIIYLVEHGAVLPEDSNSYGIRVDNVFDAYFDREEKYLPTLKFLVEKFGKRLTSGTEWLMNIHRTRSNGSTIEGFCQVLMYYESLDVLRDLLNKGGFLLLVKIYCFWDEYYARESDVGKKKELREFLKSKLDIVIDDTLIEVCIEDSKEINEENGFYFPNDDEF
;
A
#
# COMPACT_ATOMS: atom_id res chain seq x y z
N MET A 1 -8.21 58.30 -71.95
CA MET A 1 -7.59 57.51 -70.86
C MET A 1 -8.51 56.42 -70.28
N ALA A 2 -9.85 56.54 -70.30
CA ALA A 2 -10.75 55.51 -69.76
C ALA A 2 -10.92 54.22 -70.61
N GLN A 3 -10.51 54.23 -71.88
CA GLN A 3 -10.72 53.11 -72.83
C GLN A 3 -9.83 51.88 -72.60
N HIS A 4 -8.91 51.92 -71.64
CA HIS A 4 -8.01 50.80 -71.33
C HIS A 4 -8.28 50.17 -69.96
N LEU A 5 -9.35 50.58 -69.28
CA LEU A 5 -9.71 49.98 -67.98
C LEU A 5 -10.58 48.73 -68.20
N PRO A 6 -10.33 47.63 -67.45
CA PRO A 6 -11.17 46.43 -67.47
C PRO A 6 -12.64 46.76 -67.20
N HIS A 7 -13.54 46.03 -67.87
CA HIS A 7 -14.99 46.29 -67.85
C HIS A 7 -15.59 46.28 -66.43
N ASP A 8 -15.04 45.47 -65.53
CA ASP A 8 -15.49 45.35 -64.14
C ASP A 8 -15.13 46.59 -63.29
N ILE A 9 -13.97 47.20 -63.56
CA ILE A 9 -13.52 48.43 -62.88
C ILE A 9 -14.35 49.62 -63.36
N LEU A 10 -14.61 49.69 -64.66
CA LEU A 10 -15.50 50.71 -65.24
C LEU A 10 -16.91 50.59 -64.65
N HIS A 11 -17.47 49.38 -64.57
CA HIS A 11 -18.77 49.16 -63.96
C HIS A 11 -18.82 49.66 -62.51
N HIS A 12 -17.79 49.35 -61.71
CA HIS A 12 -17.72 49.76 -60.30
C HIS A 12 -17.56 51.28 -60.11
N ILE A 13 -16.83 51.96 -61.02
CA ILE A 13 -16.74 53.42 -61.06
C ILE A 13 -18.12 54.02 -61.35
N PHE A 14 -18.82 53.50 -62.36
CA PHE A 14 -20.14 54.00 -62.75
C PHE A 14 -21.24 53.75 -61.70
N THR A 15 -21.19 52.63 -60.98
CA THR A 15 -22.18 52.30 -59.95
C THR A 15 -21.90 52.93 -58.58
N SER A 16 -20.69 53.43 -58.33
CA SER A 16 -20.33 54.08 -57.07
C SER A 16 -20.61 55.59 -57.04
N TYR A 17 -21.10 56.17 -58.14
CA TYR A 17 -21.33 57.62 -58.33
C TYR A 17 -20.10 58.50 -58.02
N ALA A 18 -18.90 57.92 -57.96
CA ALA A 18 -17.65 58.64 -57.76
C ALA A 18 -17.09 59.13 -59.10
N SER A 19 -16.49 60.32 -59.13
CA SER A 19 -15.71 60.72 -60.30
C SER A 19 -14.51 59.77 -60.47
N LEU A 20 -13.99 59.65 -61.70
CA LEU A 20 -12.83 58.80 -61.98
C LEU A 20 -11.65 59.12 -61.04
N ASP A 21 -11.42 60.41 -60.77
CA ASP A 21 -10.37 60.87 -59.84
C ASP A 21 -10.66 60.50 -58.39
N GLN A 22 -11.92 60.57 -57.94
CA GLN A 22 -12.32 60.14 -56.59
C GLN A 22 -12.17 58.63 -56.41
N TYR A 23 -12.55 57.84 -57.42
CA TYR A 23 -12.39 56.39 -57.38
C TYR A 23 -10.92 55.98 -57.39
N LEU A 24 -10.11 56.57 -58.26
CA LEU A 24 -8.66 56.30 -58.31
C LEU A 24 -7.98 56.73 -57.01
N ASN A 25 -8.33 57.88 -56.42
CA ASN A 25 -7.80 58.28 -55.12
C ASN A 25 -8.24 57.34 -54.00
N GLY A 26 -9.50 56.88 -54.00
CA GLY A 26 -10.00 55.88 -53.05
C GLY A 26 -9.30 54.53 -53.19
N LEU A 27 -9.10 54.07 -54.43
CA LEU A 27 -8.35 52.85 -54.75
C LEU A 27 -6.89 52.97 -54.30
N MET A 28 -6.24 54.11 -54.57
CA MET A 28 -4.87 54.39 -54.13
C MET A 28 -4.76 54.43 -52.60
N LEU A 29 -5.74 54.98 -51.89
CA LEU A 29 -5.84 54.93 -50.43
C LEU A 29 -6.00 53.50 -49.90
N VAL A 30 -6.87 52.69 -50.52
CA VAL A 30 -7.06 51.28 -50.17
C VAL A 30 -5.78 50.49 -50.44
N CYS A 31 -5.13 50.68 -51.58
CA CYS A 31 -3.86 50.07 -51.94
C CYS A 31 -2.72 50.49 -51.00
N SER A 32 -2.66 51.78 -50.63
CA SER A 32 -1.69 52.31 -49.66
C SER A 32 -1.90 51.71 -48.28
N HIS A 33 -3.15 51.66 -47.79
CA HIS A 33 -3.48 51.00 -46.54
C HIS A 33 -3.20 49.50 -46.57
N TRP A 34 -3.49 48.81 -47.69
CA TRP A 34 -3.15 47.41 -47.88
C TRP A 34 -1.64 47.17 -47.88
N TYR A 35 -0.87 48.06 -48.51
CA TYR A 35 0.59 48.01 -48.55
C TYR A 35 1.22 48.21 -47.16
N GLU A 36 0.77 49.22 -46.41
CA GLU A 36 1.21 49.44 -45.03
C GLU A 36 0.80 48.28 -44.12
N THR A 37 -0.41 47.76 -44.30
CA THR A 37 -0.92 46.60 -43.57
C THR A 37 -0.09 45.34 -43.82
N THR A 38 0.27 45.07 -45.08
CA THR A 38 1.15 43.93 -45.42
C THR A 38 2.58 44.12 -44.91
N LYS A 39 3.08 45.37 -44.79
CA LYS A 39 4.36 45.63 -44.12
C LYS A 39 4.33 45.31 -42.64
N TYR A 40 3.31 45.77 -41.89
CA TYR A 40 3.19 45.47 -40.46
C TYR A 40 3.03 43.97 -40.20
N GLU A 41 2.24 43.29 -41.03
CA GLU A 41 2.10 41.84 -40.95
C GLU A 41 3.44 41.12 -41.21
N ARG A 42 4.15 41.48 -42.29
CA ARG A 42 5.47 40.92 -42.60
C ARG A 42 6.48 41.20 -41.49
N PHE A 43 6.46 42.39 -40.90
CA PHE A 43 7.31 42.73 -39.76
C PHE A 43 7.09 41.75 -38.60
N TRP A 44 5.85 41.52 -38.17
CA TRP A 44 5.56 40.63 -37.06
C TRP A 44 5.84 39.16 -37.38
N LEU A 45 5.59 38.73 -38.62
CA LEU A 45 5.91 37.38 -39.08
C LEU A 45 7.41 37.13 -39.08
N VAL A 46 8.20 38.03 -39.68
CA VAL A 46 9.68 37.93 -39.70
C VAL A 46 10.24 37.99 -38.28
N THR A 47 9.68 38.86 -37.43
CA THR A 47 10.07 38.94 -36.02
C THR A 47 9.81 37.62 -35.28
N LEU A 48 8.62 37.04 -35.46
CA LEU A 48 8.26 35.76 -34.86
C LEU A 48 9.17 34.63 -35.35
N ASP A 49 9.39 34.53 -36.66
CA ASP A 49 10.25 33.48 -37.24
C ASP A 49 11.69 33.61 -36.76
N LYS A 50 12.24 34.84 -36.72
CA LYS A 50 13.59 35.09 -36.18
C LYS A 50 13.68 34.65 -34.73
N LEU A 51 12.74 35.05 -33.88
CA LEU A 51 12.70 34.67 -32.47
C LEU A 51 12.58 33.15 -32.26
N LEU A 52 11.73 32.48 -33.05
CA LEU A 52 11.59 31.02 -33.02
C LEU A 52 12.87 30.33 -33.49
N CYS A 53 13.49 30.79 -34.58
CA CYS A 53 14.72 30.22 -35.11
C CYS A 53 15.88 30.34 -34.13
N THR A 54 16.08 31.53 -33.54
CA THR A 54 17.11 31.75 -32.52
C THR A 54 16.90 30.82 -31.32
N GLU A 55 15.66 30.68 -30.85
CA GLU A 55 15.37 29.78 -29.72
C GLU A 55 15.58 28.30 -30.07
N ILE A 56 15.14 27.87 -31.26
CA ILE A 56 15.35 26.49 -31.73
C ILE A 56 16.84 26.19 -31.86
N GLN A 57 17.64 27.13 -32.36
CA GLN A 57 19.09 26.98 -32.46
C GLN A 57 19.73 26.89 -31.07
N ALA A 58 19.36 27.79 -30.15
CA ALA A 58 19.86 27.77 -28.78
C ALA A 58 19.51 26.46 -28.05
N ILE A 59 18.33 25.87 -28.30
CA ILE A 59 17.94 24.58 -27.72
C ILE A 59 18.60 23.39 -28.43
N LYS A 60 19.01 23.52 -29.70
CA LYS A 60 19.73 22.45 -30.40
C LYS A 60 21.23 22.45 -30.08
N ASP A 61 21.80 23.61 -29.77
CA ASP A 61 23.18 23.73 -29.35
C ASP A 61 23.32 23.20 -27.91
N PRO A 62 24.13 22.15 -27.68
CA PRO A 62 24.40 21.66 -26.32
C PRO A 62 25.13 22.69 -25.45
N ARG A 63 25.84 23.66 -26.06
CA ARG A 63 26.78 24.57 -25.37
C ARG A 63 26.15 25.89 -24.92
N GLN A 64 25.04 26.33 -25.52
CA GLN A 64 24.50 27.68 -25.31
C GLN A 64 23.49 27.83 -24.16
N PHE A 65 23.11 26.75 -23.49
CA PHE A 65 22.05 26.79 -22.48
C PHE A 65 22.55 26.32 -21.12
N GLY A 66 23.29 27.17 -20.38
CA GLY A 66 23.73 26.89 -19.00
C GLY A 66 24.38 25.50 -18.80
N GLY A 67 24.84 24.89 -19.89
CA GLY A 67 25.15 23.47 -19.99
C GLY A 67 26.45 23.14 -19.30
N GLU A 68 27.30 24.14 -19.04
CA GLU A 68 28.47 23.97 -18.19
C GLU A 68 28.08 23.71 -16.73
N GLN A 69 26.99 24.26 -16.20
CA GLN A 69 26.61 23.99 -14.80
C GLN A 69 25.86 22.67 -14.60
N VAL A 70 25.09 22.24 -15.60
CA VAL A 70 24.32 20.98 -15.50
C VAL A 70 25.19 19.76 -15.87
N GLN A 71 26.23 19.91 -16.69
CA GLN A 71 27.14 18.81 -17.07
C GLN A 71 28.33 18.59 -16.13
N HIS A 72 28.64 19.55 -15.23
CA HIS A 72 29.79 19.44 -14.32
C HIS A 72 29.47 18.90 -12.92
N PHE A 73 28.26 18.38 -12.69
CA PHE A 73 28.00 17.63 -11.45
C PHE A 73 28.72 16.27 -11.51
N PRO A 74 29.70 16.01 -10.64
CA PRO A 74 30.50 14.80 -10.70
C PRO A 74 29.69 13.66 -10.07
N PHE A 75 29.07 12.77 -10.86
CA PHE A 75 28.30 11.67 -10.24
C PHE A 75 28.43 10.28 -10.86
N ASN A 76 28.57 9.33 -9.93
CA ASN A 76 28.51 7.88 -10.05
C ASN A 76 27.09 7.40 -10.43
N GLU A 77 27.01 6.36 -11.27
CA GLU A 77 25.76 5.71 -11.74
C GLU A 77 24.83 5.18 -10.63
N HIS A 78 25.27 5.15 -9.36
CA HIS A 78 24.44 4.69 -8.23
C HIS A 78 23.53 5.77 -7.62
N VAL A 79 23.71 7.06 -7.95
CA VAL A 79 22.97 8.19 -7.30
C VAL A 79 21.66 8.56 -8.02
N GLU A 80 21.50 8.25 -9.31
CA GLU A 80 20.30 8.63 -10.08
C GLU A 80 18.97 8.08 -9.51
N ARG A 81 19.00 7.02 -8.72
CA ARG A 81 17.79 6.41 -8.13
C ARG A 81 17.19 7.21 -6.96
N VAL A 82 17.89 8.23 -6.45
CA VAL A 82 17.52 8.96 -5.23
C VAL A 82 17.28 10.45 -5.49
N LEU A 83 17.02 10.88 -6.74
CA LEU A 83 16.83 12.31 -7.06
C LEU A 83 15.36 12.69 -7.28
N ALA A 84 14.94 13.86 -6.80
CA ALA A 84 13.61 14.39 -7.12
C ALA A 84 13.54 14.96 -8.55
N ILE A 85 14.67 15.46 -9.06
CA ILE A 85 14.86 15.99 -10.40
C ILE A 85 15.90 15.14 -11.14
N THR A 86 15.47 14.40 -12.18
CA THR A 86 16.38 13.58 -12.98
C THR A 86 16.81 14.29 -14.27
N PHE A 87 18.03 14.03 -14.74
CA PHE A 87 18.51 14.53 -16.03
C PHE A 87 17.62 14.07 -17.19
N GLU A 88 17.09 12.84 -17.11
CA GLU A 88 16.11 12.33 -18.07
C GLU A 88 14.82 13.18 -18.10
N ALA A 89 14.35 13.68 -16.95
CA ALA A 89 13.19 14.56 -16.89
C ALA A 89 13.46 15.92 -17.56
N ILE A 90 14.66 16.47 -17.37
CA ILE A 90 15.12 17.71 -18.02
C ILE A 90 15.27 17.51 -19.53
N GLY A 91 15.89 16.40 -19.95
CA GLY A 91 16.00 16.02 -21.37
C GLY A 91 14.63 15.92 -22.05
N ARG A 92 13.67 15.24 -21.41
CA ARG A 92 12.29 15.13 -21.91
C ARG A 92 11.53 16.46 -21.92
N GLU A 93 11.81 17.40 -21.01
CA GLU A 93 11.27 18.78 -21.09
C GLU A 93 11.79 19.48 -22.34
N ARG A 94 13.10 19.44 -22.55
CA ARG A 94 13.78 20.09 -23.68
C ARG A 94 13.25 19.60 -25.00
N GLU A 95 13.13 18.28 -25.18
CA GLU A 95 12.57 17.67 -26.38
C GLU A 95 11.13 18.09 -26.64
N ARG A 96 10.28 18.10 -25.60
CA ARG A 96 8.88 18.54 -25.72
C ARG A 96 8.77 20.01 -26.10
N TYR A 97 9.58 20.87 -25.49
CA TYR A 97 9.60 22.29 -25.83
C TYR A 97 10.11 22.52 -27.26
N LEU A 98 11.19 21.85 -27.67
CA LEU A 98 11.71 21.90 -29.03
C LEU A 98 10.64 21.47 -30.05
N LYS A 99 9.97 20.35 -29.80
CA LYS A 99 8.87 19.86 -30.65
C LYS A 99 7.73 20.87 -30.73
N LYS A 100 7.37 21.50 -29.62
CA LYS A 100 6.35 22.58 -29.58
C LYS A 100 6.77 23.77 -30.43
N LEU A 101 8.03 24.20 -30.37
CA LEU A 101 8.54 25.31 -31.18
C LEU A 101 8.58 24.97 -32.67
N LEU A 102 9.07 23.79 -33.03
CA LEU A 102 9.10 23.31 -34.42
C LEU A 102 7.68 23.24 -35.00
N ASN A 103 6.72 22.66 -34.27
CA ASN A 103 5.32 22.61 -34.68
C ASN A 103 4.71 24.01 -34.83
N ARG A 104 5.02 24.93 -33.90
CA ARG A 104 4.53 26.31 -33.97
C ARG A 104 5.09 27.04 -35.19
N ARG A 105 6.39 26.88 -35.49
CA ARG A 105 7.02 27.43 -36.70
C ARG A 105 6.41 26.83 -37.97
N GLN A 106 6.25 25.52 -38.02
CA GLN A 106 5.61 24.83 -39.15
C GLN A 106 4.20 25.38 -39.40
N HIS A 107 3.35 25.44 -38.38
CA HIS A 107 1.96 25.88 -38.58
C HIS A 107 1.78 27.38 -38.83
N LEU A 108 2.52 28.24 -38.13
CA LEU A 108 2.33 29.69 -38.21
C LEU A 108 3.13 30.34 -39.34
N ILE A 109 4.33 29.84 -39.64
CA ILE A 109 5.26 30.46 -40.59
C ILE A 109 5.30 29.71 -41.92
N ILE A 110 5.43 28.38 -41.91
CA ILE A 110 5.61 27.59 -43.15
C ILE A 110 4.26 27.32 -43.81
N ASP A 111 3.33 26.70 -43.07
CA ASP A 111 2.01 26.35 -43.57
C ASP A 111 1.11 27.59 -43.71
N MET A 112 1.51 28.72 -43.11
CA MET A 112 0.75 29.97 -43.09
C MET A 112 -0.72 29.72 -42.73
N LYS A 113 -1.02 28.81 -41.79
CA LYS A 113 -2.39 28.36 -41.51
C LYS A 113 -3.38 29.46 -41.09
N PRO A 114 -3.01 30.62 -40.51
CA PRO A 114 -3.93 31.74 -40.36
C PRO A 114 -4.56 32.20 -41.69
N PHE A 115 -3.94 31.91 -42.84
CA PHE A 115 -4.40 32.35 -44.16
C PHE A 115 -5.58 31.55 -44.71
N LYS A 116 -5.76 30.28 -44.32
CA LYS A 116 -6.88 29.46 -44.83
C LYS A 116 -8.25 29.84 -44.24
N LYS A 117 -8.29 30.57 -43.11
CA LYS A 117 -9.52 31.00 -42.42
C LYS A 117 -9.84 32.50 -42.53
N ARG A 118 -9.10 33.29 -43.31
CA ARG A 118 -9.22 34.76 -43.45
C ARG A 118 -10.59 35.31 -43.86
N LYS A 119 -11.56 34.47 -44.22
CA LYS A 119 -12.87 34.94 -44.68
C LYS A 119 -13.75 35.54 -43.57
N GLU A 120 -13.36 35.49 -42.29
CA GLU A 120 -14.35 35.68 -41.21
C GLU A 120 -14.18 36.94 -40.33
N GLN A 121 -13.00 37.60 -40.17
CA GLN A 121 -12.88 38.76 -39.25
C GLN A 121 -11.86 39.86 -39.65
N ASN A 122 -12.27 41.14 -39.56
CA ASN A 122 -11.47 42.33 -39.88
C ASN A 122 -10.15 42.50 -39.08
N ARG A 123 -9.99 41.81 -37.95
CA ARG A 123 -8.80 41.92 -37.08
C ARG A 123 -7.56 41.25 -37.67
N ASP A 124 -7.72 40.27 -38.54
CA ASP A 124 -6.61 39.56 -39.20
C ASP A 124 -5.94 40.38 -40.31
N ILE A 125 -6.64 41.41 -40.81
CA ILE A 125 -6.14 42.30 -41.86
C ILE A 125 -4.85 42.99 -41.36
N TYR A 126 -4.81 43.48 -40.12
CA TYR A 126 -3.70 44.30 -39.59
C TYR A 126 -2.50 43.51 -39.00
N GLY A 127 -2.39 42.20 -39.23
CA GLY A 127 -1.29 41.40 -38.68
C GLY A 127 -1.29 41.25 -37.15
N GLU A 128 -2.38 41.64 -36.47
CA GLU A 128 -2.54 41.54 -35.01
C GLU A 128 -2.43 40.11 -34.51
N THR A 129 -2.80 39.12 -35.32
CA THR A 129 -2.62 37.70 -34.98
C THR A 129 -1.14 37.33 -34.82
N PHE A 130 -0.25 37.78 -35.72
CA PHE A 130 1.18 37.53 -35.59
C PHE A 130 1.80 38.32 -34.45
N LYS A 131 1.40 39.59 -34.26
CA LYS A 131 1.79 40.39 -33.09
C LYS A 131 1.43 39.70 -31.78
N TRP A 132 0.18 39.25 -31.65
CA TRP A 132 -0.29 38.53 -30.46
C TRP A 132 0.48 37.23 -30.24
N ARG A 133 0.75 36.45 -31.30
CA ARG A 133 1.56 35.23 -31.22
C ARG A 133 3.02 35.51 -30.83
N THR A 134 3.59 36.61 -31.28
CA THR A 134 4.94 37.07 -30.89
C THR A 134 4.99 37.44 -29.42
N VAL A 135 4.05 38.26 -28.94
CA VAL A 135 3.94 38.62 -27.53
C VAL A 135 3.70 37.39 -26.67
N GLN A 136 2.83 36.48 -27.12
CA GLN A 136 2.58 35.19 -26.46
C GLN A 136 3.87 34.36 -26.37
N PHE A 137 4.65 34.25 -27.45
CA PHE A 137 5.92 33.53 -27.46
C PHE A 137 6.92 34.12 -26.47
N ILE A 138 7.09 35.45 -26.45
CA ILE A 138 8.02 36.11 -25.51
C ILE A 138 7.61 35.84 -24.05
N ARG A 139 6.30 35.92 -23.75
CA ARG A 139 5.78 35.61 -22.40
C ARG A 139 6.01 34.15 -22.03
N GLU A 140 5.74 33.21 -22.93
CA GLU A 140 5.98 31.77 -22.72
C GLU A 140 7.47 31.48 -22.51
N LYS A 141 8.36 32.08 -23.31
CA LYS A 141 9.82 31.95 -23.16
C LYS A 141 10.29 32.45 -21.79
N ARG A 142 9.86 33.66 -21.38
CA ARG A 142 10.21 34.22 -20.06
C ARG A 142 9.76 33.32 -18.91
N ARG A 143 8.52 32.82 -18.98
CA ARG A 143 8.00 31.86 -17.98
C ARG A 143 8.81 30.58 -17.92
N ARG A 144 9.23 30.04 -19.07
CA ARG A 144 10.10 28.86 -19.13
C ARG A 144 11.47 29.13 -18.49
N ILE A 145 12.09 30.28 -18.78
CA ILE A 145 13.39 30.62 -18.19
C ILE A 145 13.29 30.67 -16.67
N MET A 146 12.32 31.41 -16.11
CA MET A 146 12.10 31.47 -14.66
C MET A 146 11.86 30.09 -14.04
N ALA A 147 11.06 29.26 -14.70
CA ALA A 147 10.79 27.90 -14.27
C ALA A 147 12.08 27.06 -14.19
N LEU A 148 12.93 27.12 -15.22
CA LEU A 148 14.19 26.38 -15.24
C LEU A 148 15.20 26.91 -14.23
N GLU A 149 15.22 28.22 -13.99
CA GLU A 149 16.08 28.86 -13.00
C GLU A 149 15.77 28.34 -11.59
N MET A 150 14.48 28.27 -11.22
CA MET A 150 14.05 27.65 -9.96
C MET A 150 14.43 26.16 -9.87
N VAL A 151 14.41 25.43 -10.99
CA VAL A 151 14.86 24.03 -11.02
C VAL A 151 16.36 23.93 -10.81
N ILE A 152 17.17 24.78 -11.42
CA ILE A 152 18.62 24.80 -11.23
C ILE A 152 18.95 25.08 -9.76
N MET A 153 18.32 26.09 -9.16
CA MET A 153 18.46 26.36 -7.73
C MET A 153 18.07 25.15 -6.87
N ALA A 154 16.98 24.45 -7.21
CA ALA A 154 16.57 23.25 -6.49
C ALA A 154 17.51 22.06 -6.71
N MET A 155 18.17 21.95 -7.86
CA MET A 155 19.11 20.87 -8.18
C MET A 155 20.41 20.97 -7.38
N GLU A 156 20.83 22.16 -6.95
CA GLU A 156 21.98 22.34 -6.05
C GLU A 156 21.85 21.52 -4.75
N PHE A 157 20.63 21.08 -4.41
CA PHE A 157 20.34 20.30 -3.21
C PHE A 157 20.43 18.76 -3.41
N GLU A 158 20.38 18.25 -4.65
CA GLU A 158 20.22 16.81 -4.93
C GLU A 158 21.50 15.98 -4.63
N SER A 159 22.66 16.62 -4.51
CA SER A 159 23.98 15.96 -4.47
C SER A 159 24.54 15.64 -3.08
N ASP A 160 23.99 16.19 -2.00
CA ASP A 160 24.61 16.14 -0.67
C ASP A 160 23.74 15.44 0.39
N VAL A 161 24.39 14.68 1.29
CA VAL A 161 23.75 14.17 2.52
C VAL A 161 23.69 15.32 3.53
N LEU A 162 22.51 15.95 3.66
CA LEU A 162 22.38 17.25 4.32
C LEU A 162 21.49 17.27 5.57
N ASN A 163 21.81 18.22 6.45
CA ASN A 163 21.00 18.61 7.59
C ASN A 163 19.89 19.60 7.19
N GLU A 164 18.90 19.79 8.06
CA GLU A 164 17.72 20.64 7.81
C GLU A 164 18.06 22.13 7.58
N GLN A 165 19.12 22.66 8.20
CA GLN A 165 19.48 24.09 8.12
C GLN A 165 19.92 24.50 6.72
N LEU A 166 20.72 23.66 6.05
CA LEU A 166 21.15 23.97 4.68
C LEU A 166 19.98 23.87 3.69
N PHE A 167 19.10 22.89 3.88
CA PHE A 167 17.84 22.80 3.12
C PHE A 167 17.02 24.07 3.30
N GLU A 168 16.90 24.56 4.54
CA GLU A 168 16.15 25.77 4.82
C GLU A 168 16.74 26.99 4.11
N ALA A 169 18.06 27.19 4.20
CA ALA A 169 18.75 28.32 3.58
C ALA A 169 18.53 28.36 2.06
N LYS A 170 18.71 27.22 1.38
CA LYS A 170 18.55 27.11 -0.07
C LYS A 170 17.12 27.30 -0.53
N TRP A 171 16.15 26.74 0.17
CA TRP A 171 14.75 26.96 -0.16
C TRP A 171 14.28 28.39 0.15
N ASN A 172 14.89 29.09 1.10
CA ASN A 172 14.66 30.51 1.28
C ASN A 172 15.16 31.34 0.07
N GLU A 173 16.29 30.98 -0.56
CA GLU A 173 16.75 31.65 -1.78
C GLU A 173 15.70 31.54 -2.91
N ILE A 174 15.11 30.35 -3.09
CA ILE A 174 14.03 30.13 -4.07
C ILE A 174 12.79 30.96 -3.71
N ILE A 175 12.43 31.05 -2.42
CA ILE A 175 11.30 31.86 -1.97
C ILE A 175 11.52 33.34 -2.24
N GLU A 176 12.71 33.87 -1.96
CA GLU A 176 13.04 35.26 -2.25
C GLU A 176 13.07 35.52 -3.76
N PHE A 177 13.57 34.59 -4.58
CA PHE A 177 13.45 34.67 -6.04
C PHE A 177 11.98 34.77 -6.51
N ILE A 178 11.06 34.04 -5.86
CA ILE A 178 9.62 34.14 -6.15
C ILE A 178 9.05 35.49 -5.70
N ARG A 179 9.47 36.00 -4.53
CA ARG A 179 8.97 37.26 -3.94
C ARG A 179 9.44 38.50 -4.69
N GLU A 180 10.70 38.52 -5.10
CA GLU A 180 11.33 39.65 -5.78
C GLU A 180 10.95 39.73 -7.28
N ASN A 181 10.10 38.81 -7.78
CA ASN A 181 9.67 38.83 -9.16
C ASN A 181 8.78 40.06 -9.46
N GLY A 182 9.37 41.10 -10.05
CA GLY A 182 8.64 42.33 -10.40
C GLY A 182 7.72 42.22 -11.63
N ILE A 183 7.58 41.04 -12.26
CA ILE A 183 6.86 40.88 -13.54
C ILE A 183 5.54 40.11 -13.38
N TYR A 184 5.53 39.07 -12.57
CA TYR A 184 4.37 38.20 -12.36
C TYR A 184 4.04 38.11 -10.87
N ASP A 185 2.76 37.94 -10.56
CA ASP A 185 2.35 37.71 -9.17
C ASP A 185 2.88 36.37 -8.61
N LEU A 186 2.96 36.27 -7.28
CA LEU A 186 3.47 35.10 -6.54
C LEU A 186 2.80 33.80 -6.99
N LYS A 187 1.47 33.85 -7.19
CA LYS A 187 0.67 32.71 -7.60
C LYS A 187 1.05 32.21 -9.00
N THR A 188 1.31 33.12 -9.92
CA THR A 188 1.69 32.80 -11.29
C THR A 188 3.07 32.15 -11.33
N VAL A 189 4.05 32.70 -10.59
CA VAL A 189 5.43 32.18 -10.55
C VAL A 189 5.47 30.80 -9.89
N SER A 190 4.88 30.66 -8.71
CA SER A 190 4.87 29.39 -7.96
C SER A 190 4.10 28.26 -8.66
N ASN A 191 3.16 28.59 -9.55
CA ASN A 191 2.36 27.64 -10.33
C ASN A 191 2.93 27.37 -11.74
N LEU A 192 4.14 27.85 -12.04
CA LEU A 192 4.81 27.52 -13.30
C LEU A 192 5.07 26.02 -13.40
N ARG A 193 4.72 25.45 -14.55
CA ARG A 193 4.94 24.04 -14.87
C ARG A 193 6.31 23.89 -15.52
N ILE A 194 7.15 23.01 -14.97
CA ILE A 194 8.59 23.01 -15.28
C ILE A 194 8.97 21.74 -16.03
N LEU A 195 8.87 20.57 -15.40
CA LEU A 195 9.32 19.30 -15.96
C LEU A 195 8.19 18.60 -16.73
N GLN A 196 7.17 18.10 -16.03
CA GLN A 196 5.98 17.52 -16.65
C GLN A 196 4.84 18.53 -16.72
N SER A 197 3.77 18.21 -17.44
CA SER A 197 2.64 19.14 -17.62
C SER A 197 1.93 19.54 -16.31
N SER A 198 2.22 18.88 -15.19
CA SER A 198 1.65 19.16 -13.86
C SER A 198 2.68 19.54 -12.78
N THR A 199 3.99 19.31 -13.00
CA THR A 199 5.00 19.51 -11.95
C THR A 199 5.36 20.99 -11.80
N THR A 200 5.18 21.51 -10.59
CA THR A 200 5.58 22.86 -10.18
C THR A 200 6.77 22.80 -9.22
N ILE A 201 7.35 23.96 -8.88
CA ILE A 201 8.45 24.02 -7.90
C ILE A 201 8.05 23.46 -6.53
N PHE A 202 6.80 23.67 -6.11
CA PHE A 202 6.31 23.09 -4.87
C PHE A 202 6.23 21.55 -4.91
N HIS A 203 5.96 20.94 -6.07
CA HIS A 203 6.05 19.47 -6.18
C HIS A 203 7.48 18.96 -5.98
N ILE A 204 8.47 19.72 -6.45
CA ILE A 204 9.88 19.39 -6.31
C ILE A 204 10.28 19.47 -4.84
N LEU A 205 9.90 20.54 -4.13
CA LEU A 205 10.10 20.69 -2.69
C LEU A 205 9.63 19.47 -1.91
N LEU A 206 8.36 19.08 -2.11
CA LEU A 206 7.77 17.96 -1.36
C LEU A 206 8.45 16.62 -1.68
N LYS A 207 8.88 16.43 -2.94
CA LYS A 207 9.62 15.22 -3.33
C LYS A 207 11.02 15.17 -2.73
N GLN A 208 11.75 16.28 -2.78
CA GLN A 208 13.08 16.37 -2.16
C GLN A 208 12.96 16.12 -0.66
N TRP A 209 12.01 16.76 0.01
CA TRP A 209 11.78 16.51 1.43
C TRP A 209 11.59 15.03 1.73
N LYS A 210 10.69 14.38 0.98
CA LYS A 210 10.39 12.96 1.12
C LYS A 210 11.61 12.06 0.88
N ILE A 211 12.50 12.42 -0.03
CA ILE A 211 13.68 11.64 -0.38
C ILE A 211 14.74 11.77 0.71
N HIS A 212 15.07 13.00 1.12
CA HIS A 212 16.21 13.27 1.98
C HIS A 212 15.90 13.11 3.47
N PHE A 213 14.64 13.30 3.89
CA PHE A 213 14.24 13.27 5.31
C PHE A 213 13.30 12.11 5.67
N LYS A 214 13.13 11.11 4.78
CA LYS A 214 12.17 9.99 4.94
C LYS A 214 12.21 9.28 6.30
N ASN A 215 13.40 9.15 6.89
CA ASN A 215 13.66 8.34 8.09
C ASN A 215 14.12 9.18 9.29
N GLN A 216 14.18 10.50 9.17
CA GLN A 216 14.59 11.36 10.28
C GLN A 216 13.33 11.95 10.92
N PHE A 217 13.15 11.73 12.23
CA PHE A 217 12.19 12.45 13.05
C PHE A 217 12.64 13.92 13.19
N VAL A 218 12.65 14.64 12.08
CA VAL A 218 13.00 16.06 12.05
C VAL A 218 11.76 16.83 12.49
N ASP A 219 11.89 17.59 13.58
CA ASP A 219 10.86 18.53 14.03
C ASP A 219 10.73 19.68 13.03
N SER A 220 10.02 19.44 11.93
CA SER A 220 10.18 20.24 10.71
C SER A 220 9.41 21.58 10.70
N LYS A 221 9.71 22.49 11.63
CA LYS A 221 9.24 23.89 11.51
C LYS A 221 9.63 24.50 10.16
N CYS A 222 10.76 24.05 9.59
CA CYS A 222 11.22 24.39 8.24
C CYS A 222 10.19 24.01 7.15
N LEU A 223 9.75 22.74 7.10
CA LEU A 223 8.77 22.30 6.10
C LEU A 223 7.42 23.02 6.27
N GLU A 224 6.97 23.27 7.50
CA GLU A 224 5.74 24.00 7.77
C GLU A 224 5.78 25.44 7.20
N LYS A 225 6.91 26.12 7.40
CA LYS A 225 7.17 27.46 6.84
C LYS A 225 7.03 27.44 5.31
N PHE A 226 7.59 26.44 4.64
CA PHE A 226 7.49 26.33 3.18
C PHE A 226 6.09 25.97 2.69
N ILE A 227 5.41 25.03 3.34
CA ILE A 227 4.03 24.70 3.03
C ILE A 227 3.12 25.92 3.22
N HIS A 228 3.32 26.68 4.30
CA HIS A 228 2.59 27.93 4.54
C HIS A 228 2.84 28.95 3.43
N PHE A 229 4.10 29.17 3.03
CA PHE A 229 4.43 30.07 1.93
C PHE A 229 3.71 29.68 0.64
N PHE A 230 3.80 28.40 0.22
CA PHE A 230 3.22 27.96 -1.04
C PHE A 230 1.68 27.89 -1.02
N LEU A 231 1.09 27.39 0.06
CA LEU A 231 -0.37 27.21 0.13
C LEU A 231 -1.11 28.48 0.58
N CYS A 232 -0.54 29.26 1.49
CA CYS A 232 -1.19 30.46 2.04
C CYS A 232 -0.76 31.72 1.29
N GLU A 233 0.53 32.06 1.28
CA GLU A 233 1.02 33.32 0.69
C GLU A 233 0.92 33.31 -0.84
N CYS A 234 1.41 32.27 -1.51
CA CYS A 234 1.27 32.10 -2.96
C CYS A 234 -0.16 31.72 -3.39
N ASN A 235 -1.02 31.37 -2.43
CA ASN A 235 -2.40 30.96 -2.67
C ASN A 235 -2.54 29.85 -3.74
N LEU A 236 -1.64 28.86 -3.70
CA LEU A 236 -1.72 27.67 -4.56
C LEU A 236 -2.88 26.76 -4.16
N ASN A 237 -3.48 26.07 -5.12
CA ASN A 237 -4.51 25.07 -4.81
C ASN A 237 -3.87 23.88 -4.09
N ILE A 238 -4.53 23.30 -3.10
CA ILE A 238 -4.05 22.16 -2.31
C ILE A 238 -4.22 20.85 -3.06
N SER A 239 -5.31 20.72 -3.82
CA SER A 239 -5.71 19.49 -4.52
C SER A 239 -4.60 18.78 -5.33
N PRO A 240 -3.67 19.46 -6.04
CA PRO A 240 -2.59 18.78 -6.76
C PRO A 240 -1.51 18.17 -5.85
N TYR A 241 -1.40 18.63 -4.60
CA TYR A 241 -0.30 18.30 -3.69
C TYR A 241 -0.72 17.38 -2.56
N VAL A 242 -2.03 17.20 -2.34
CA VAL A 242 -2.57 16.50 -1.17
C VAL A 242 -2.05 15.07 -1.02
N ASP A 243 -1.88 14.31 -2.10
CA ASP A 243 -1.27 12.97 -2.06
C ASP A 243 0.16 13.00 -1.54
N LEU A 244 0.97 13.95 -2.04
CA LEU A 244 2.36 14.09 -1.61
C LEU A 244 2.42 14.49 -0.14
N LEU A 245 1.62 15.48 0.28
CA LEU A 245 1.53 15.96 1.66
C LEU A 245 1.16 14.84 2.63
N VAL A 246 0.12 14.06 2.30
CA VAL A 246 -0.32 12.92 3.12
C VAL A 246 0.73 11.81 3.13
N SER A 247 1.43 11.58 2.03
CA SER A 247 2.41 10.49 1.90
C SER A 247 3.75 10.71 2.62
N MET A 248 3.99 11.90 3.19
CA MET A 248 5.24 12.25 3.87
C MET A 248 5.21 11.96 5.38
N GLU A 249 4.22 11.19 5.86
CA GLU A 249 4.00 10.95 7.31
C GLU A 249 4.02 12.24 8.13
N MET A 250 3.69 13.37 7.49
CA MET A 250 3.58 14.65 8.17
C MET A 250 2.57 14.47 9.29
N ASN A 251 2.98 14.79 10.52
CA ASN A 251 2.09 14.73 11.69
C ASN A 251 0.77 15.43 11.32
N ILE A 252 -0.31 14.65 11.22
CA ILE A 252 -1.62 15.09 10.73
C ILE A 252 -2.14 16.29 11.53
N GLN A 253 -1.73 16.43 12.80
CA GLN A 253 -1.99 17.60 13.62
C GLN A 253 -1.53 18.91 12.95
N ARG A 254 -0.43 18.88 12.17
CA ARG A 254 0.12 20.02 11.43
C ARG A 254 -0.72 20.37 10.20
N LEU A 255 -1.27 19.35 9.53
CA LEU A 255 -2.23 19.51 8.42
C LEU A 255 -3.64 19.89 8.92
N ASN A 256 -3.97 19.59 10.18
CA ASN A 256 -5.19 20.00 10.87
C ASN A 256 -5.22 21.49 11.23
N ASN A 257 -4.59 22.33 10.41
CA ASN A 257 -4.71 23.77 10.48
C ASN A 257 -6.08 24.19 9.89
N LYS A 258 -6.84 25.01 10.64
CA LYS A 258 -8.14 25.55 10.19
C LYS A 258 -8.08 26.21 8.81
N VAL A 259 -6.95 26.86 8.47
CA VAL A 259 -6.75 27.50 7.16
C VAL A 259 -6.66 26.46 6.04
N PHE A 260 -5.87 25.40 6.25
CA PHE A 260 -5.70 24.31 5.29
C PHE A 260 -7.03 23.60 5.02
N ILE A 261 -7.71 23.16 6.09
CA ILE A 261 -9.01 22.46 5.99
C ILE A 261 -10.05 23.34 5.29
N LYS A 262 -10.16 24.63 5.66
CA LYS A 262 -11.12 25.55 5.03
C LYS A 262 -10.83 25.72 3.54
N LYS A 263 -9.56 25.86 3.17
CA LYS A 263 -9.16 26.02 1.78
C LYS A 263 -9.43 24.75 0.97
N LEU A 264 -9.03 23.58 1.46
CA LEU A 264 -9.29 22.30 0.81
C LEU A 264 -10.80 22.04 0.68
N THR A 265 -11.59 22.37 1.71
CA THR A 265 -13.06 22.28 1.67
C THR A 265 -13.64 23.13 0.54
N ASN A 266 -13.16 24.36 0.36
CA ASN A 266 -13.62 25.24 -0.71
C ASN A 266 -13.23 24.70 -2.10
N GLU A 267 -12.02 24.14 -2.24
CA GLU A 267 -11.57 23.51 -3.49
C GLU A 267 -12.41 22.27 -3.83
N VAL A 268 -12.65 21.40 -2.86
CA VAL A 268 -13.50 20.22 -3.03
C VAL A 268 -14.91 20.64 -3.39
N LYS A 269 -15.51 21.61 -2.70
CA LYS A 269 -16.88 22.11 -3.00
C LYS A 269 -17.00 22.68 -4.41
N SER A 270 -16.01 23.45 -4.87
CA SER A 270 -16.01 24.08 -6.19
C SER A 270 -15.71 23.11 -7.35
N SER A 271 -15.09 21.95 -7.06
CA SER A 271 -14.81 20.92 -8.06
C SER A 271 -16.06 20.11 -8.43
N ARG A 272 -16.30 19.92 -9.74
CA ARG A 272 -17.32 18.97 -10.24
C ARG A 272 -16.93 17.50 -10.02
N LYS A 273 -15.63 17.20 -9.93
CA LYS A 273 -15.10 15.88 -9.55
C LYS A 273 -14.94 15.82 -8.02
N THR A 274 -14.39 14.72 -7.48
CA THR A 274 -14.02 14.62 -6.06
C THR A 274 -13.10 15.76 -5.62
N GLY A 275 -12.30 16.32 -6.54
CA GLY A 275 -11.35 17.40 -6.24
C GLY A 275 -10.08 16.92 -5.56
N VAL A 276 -9.98 15.61 -5.29
CA VAL A 276 -8.88 14.93 -4.62
C VAL A 276 -8.66 13.60 -5.34
N PRO A 277 -7.40 13.15 -5.54
CA PRO A 277 -7.11 11.84 -6.11
C PRO A 277 -7.81 10.69 -5.36
N PRO A 278 -8.29 9.64 -6.05
CA PRO A 278 -8.99 8.52 -5.42
C PRO A 278 -8.26 7.87 -4.24
N LYS A 279 -6.93 7.71 -4.37
CA LYS A 279 -6.09 7.02 -3.38
C LYS A 279 -5.76 7.87 -2.14
N THR A 280 -6.04 9.18 -2.15
CA THR A 280 -5.66 10.08 -1.05
C THR A 280 -6.26 9.66 0.29
N LEU A 281 -7.54 9.26 0.29
CA LEU A 281 -8.22 8.86 1.52
C LEU A 281 -7.61 7.59 2.11
N LEU A 282 -7.23 6.62 1.27
CA LEU A 282 -6.52 5.42 1.69
C LEU A 282 -5.16 5.77 2.29
N LEU A 283 -4.36 6.58 1.59
CA LEU A 283 -3.04 7.00 2.09
C LEU A 283 -3.16 7.73 3.43
N LEU A 284 -4.21 8.54 3.58
CA LEU A 284 -4.45 9.25 4.82
C LEU A 284 -4.73 8.26 5.95
N ILE A 285 -5.64 7.32 5.74
CA ILE A 285 -5.98 6.28 6.72
C ILE A 285 -4.77 5.42 7.08
N GLN A 286 -3.92 5.07 6.11
CA GLN A 286 -2.72 4.25 6.31
C GLN A 286 -1.61 4.96 7.08
N ASN A 287 -1.52 6.29 6.96
CA ASN A 287 -0.46 7.08 7.59
C ASN A 287 -0.90 7.72 8.92
N CYS A 288 -2.16 7.53 9.35
CA CYS A 288 -2.66 8.02 10.63
C CYS A 288 -2.58 6.92 11.70
N ASN A 289 -2.24 7.30 12.93
CA ASN A 289 -2.38 6.46 14.10
C ASN A 289 -3.85 6.43 14.56
N MET A 290 -4.56 5.37 14.19
CA MET A 290 -5.98 5.18 14.50
C MET A 290 -6.29 4.88 15.97
N TYR A 291 -5.30 4.76 16.84
CA TYR A 291 -5.50 4.74 18.30
C TYR A 291 -5.69 6.15 18.87
N ARG A 292 -5.36 7.20 18.10
CA ARG A 292 -5.44 8.60 18.53
C ARG A 292 -6.73 9.26 18.04
N GLN A 293 -7.51 9.78 18.98
CA GLN A 293 -8.81 10.40 18.69
C GLN A 293 -8.71 11.62 17.75
N ASP A 294 -7.69 12.45 17.93
CA ASP A 294 -7.47 13.68 17.15
C ASP A 294 -7.15 13.38 15.68
N GLU A 295 -6.35 12.34 15.42
CA GLU A 295 -6.05 11.89 14.06
C GLU A 295 -7.28 11.26 13.41
N ALA A 296 -8.02 10.40 14.11
CA ALA A 296 -9.29 9.85 13.61
C ALA A 296 -10.31 10.96 13.30
N GLN A 297 -10.43 11.98 14.15
CA GLN A 297 -11.32 13.12 13.94
C GLN A 297 -10.92 13.94 12.69
N PHE A 298 -9.63 14.11 12.42
CA PHE A 298 -9.18 14.76 11.18
C PHE A 298 -9.65 13.99 9.94
N ILE A 299 -9.53 12.67 9.95
CA ILE A 299 -9.99 11.84 8.82
C ILE A 299 -11.50 11.92 8.67
N ARG A 300 -12.27 11.97 9.78
CA ARG A 300 -13.72 12.20 9.72
C ARG A 300 -14.06 13.50 9.01
N ILE A 301 -13.36 14.60 9.34
CA ILE A 301 -13.54 15.88 8.64
C ILE A 301 -13.28 15.70 7.14
N PHE A 302 -12.23 14.95 6.77
CA PHE A 302 -11.90 14.67 5.38
C PHE A 302 -12.97 13.83 4.66
N ILE A 303 -13.50 12.80 5.32
CA ILE A 303 -14.60 11.97 4.80
C ILE A 303 -15.87 12.81 4.61
N GLU A 304 -16.24 13.62 5.61
CA GLU A 304 -17.40 14.52 5.55
C GLU A 304 -17.32 15.50 4.38
N MET A 305 -16.11 15.99 4.08
CA MET A 305 -15.88 16.85 2.92
C MET A 305 -16.12 16.13 1.59
N LEU A 306 -15.86 14.83 1.51
CA LEU A 306 -15.90 14.03 0.28
C LEU A 306 -17.21 13.25 0.09
N LYS A 307 -17.89 12.85 1.16
CA LYS A 307 -19.05 11.92 1.13
C LYS A 307 -20.22 12.43 0.28
N ASN A 308 -20.38 13.74 0.16
CA ASN A 308 -21.43 14.38 -0.62
C ASN A 308 -21.16 14.38 -2.14
N LYS A 309 -20.05 13.79 -2.60
CA LYS A 309 -19.71 13.67 -4.03
C LYS A 309 -20.41 12.46 -4.65
N LYS A 310 -20.97 12.65 -5.86
CA LYS A 310 -21.82 11.70 -6.60
C LYS A 310 -21.21 10.29 -6.82
N HIS A 311 -19.92 10.10 -6.57
CA HIS A 311 -19.20 8.83 -6.77
C HIS A 311 -18.20 8.54 -5.64
N PHE A 312 -18.48 9.00 -4.41
CA PHE A 312 -17.57 8.80 -3.28
C PHE A 312 -17.22 7.32 -3.06
N HIS A 313 -18.22 6.46 -2.90
CA HIS A 313 -18.00 5.01 -2.75
C HIS A 313 -17.35 4.39 -3.99
N ASP A 314 -17.88 4.66 -5.18
CA ASP A 314 -17.40 4.05 -6.43
C ASP A 314 -15.94 4.39 -6.76
N GLN A 315 -15.48 5.58 -6.42
CA GLN A 315 -14.13 6.04 -6.77
C GLN A 315 -13.14 5.92 -5.62
N MET A 316 -13.56 6.13 -4.37
CA MET A 316 -12.63 6.28 -3.24
C MET A 316 -12.71 5.14 -2.23
N VAL A 317 -13.82 4.39 -2.16
CA VAL A 317 -14.00 3.32 -1.15
C VAL A 317 -13.92 1.93 -1.80
N ASN A 318 -14.83 1.64 -2.73
CA ASN A 318 -14.94 0.32 -3.40
C ASN A 318 -13.62 -0.15 -4.03
N PRO A 319 -12.85 0.68 -4.78
CA PRO A 319 -11.62 0.21 -5.44
C PRO A 319 -10.51 -0.20 -4.47
N TYR A 320 -10.61 0.23 -3.21
CA TYR A 320 -9.57 0.06 -2.19
C TYR A 320 -10.07 -0.72 -0.97
N LEU A 321 -11.24 -1.37 -1.05
CA LEU A 321 -11.89 -2.03 0.08
C LEU A 321 -10.97 -3.02 0.81
N ASN A 322 -10.25 -3.87 0.07
CA ASN A 322 -9.32 -4.85 0.68
C ASN A 322 -8.14 -4.16 1.37
N GLN A 323 -7.67 -3.03 0.85
CA GLN A 323 -6.57 -2.28 1.44
C GLN A 323 -7.02 -1.55 2.70
N TYR A 324 -8.25 -1.04 2.71
CA TYR A 324 -8.89 -0.54 3.93
C TYR A 324 -8.98 -1.65 4.98
N LEU A 325 -9.59 -2.79 4.65
CA LEU A 325 -9.73 -3.90 5.59
C LEU A 325 -8.36 -4.40 6.09
N GLY A 326 -7.31 -4.37 5.26
CA GLY A 326 -5.95 -4.70 5.67
C GLY A 326 -5.31 -3.69 6.64
N SER A 327 -5.84 -2.49 6.76
CA SER A 327 -5.36 -1.40 7.63
C SER A 327 -6.26 -1.13 8.84
N VAL A 328 -7.25 -1.99 9.11
CA VAL A 328 -8.06 -1.93 10.33
C VAL A 328 -7.18 -2.32 11.51
N VAL A 329 -7.31 -1.56 12.60
CA VAL A 329 -6.69 -1.85 13.90
C VAL A 329 -7.77 -1.94 14.98
N PRO A 330 -7.55 -2.68 16.08
CA PRO A 330 -8.51 -2.81 17.19
C PRO A 330 -8.61 -1.51 18.02
N SER A 331 -9.20 -0.48 17.43
CA SER A 331 -9.50 0.82 18.06
C SER A 331 -10.93 1.23 17.74
N ILE A 332 -11.69 1.66 18.74
CA ILE A 332 -13.08 2.10 18.53
C ILE A 332 -13.19 3.27 17.56
N PHE A 333 -12.18 4.15 17.52
CA PHE A 333 -12.14 5.25 16.56
C PHE A 333 -12.00 4.75 15.12
N CYS A 334 -11.17 3.72 14.92
CA CYS A 334 -11.00 3.05 13.64
C CYS A 334 -12.32 2.39 13.22
N ILE A 335 -12.95 1.63 14.11
CA ILE A 335 -14.15 0.87 13.77
C ILE A 335 -15.34 1.77 13.47
N GLU A 336 -15.55 2.82 14.26
CA GLU A 336 -16.57 3.84 13.96
C GLU A 336 -16.26 4.50 12.61
N LEU A 337 -15.01 4.86 12.34
CA LEU A 337 -14.64 5.49 11.06
C LEU A 337 -14.98 4.60 9.86
N TYR A 338 -14.75 3.29 9.96
CA TYR A 338 -14.99 2.36 8.87
C TYR A 338 -16.47 2.02 8.70
N LEU A 339 -17.16 1.65 9.79
CA LEU A 339 -18.54 1.16 9.73
C LEU A 339 -19.56 2.30 9.62
N LYS A 340 -19.29 3.46 10.24
CA LYS A 340 -20.23 4.60 10.26
C LYS A 340 -19.85 5.68 9.26
N ASP A 341 -18.62 6.16 9.27
CA ASP A 341 -18.24 7.34 8.47
C ASP A 341 -17.94 6.97 7.00
N LEU A 342 -17.14 5.93 6.77
CA LEU A 342 -16.89 5.35 5.43
C LEU A 342 -18.06 4.48 4.96
N ASN A 343 -18.87 3.98 5.89
CA ASN A 343 -20.01 3.12 5.62
C ASN A 343 -19.66 1.93 4.71
N ILE A 344 -18.56 1.24 5.03
CA ILE A 344 -18.03 0.17 4.18
C ILE A 344 -19.00 -1.00 3.98
N THR A 345 -20.02 -1.12 4.83
CA THR A 345 -21.07 -2.14 4.74
C THR A 345 -21.92 -2.00 3.47
N GLN A 346 -21.96 -0.82 2.84
CA GLN A 346 -22.62 -0.59 1.55
C GLN A 346 -21.77 -1.00 0.34
N CYS A 347 -20.50 -1.38 0.55
CA CYS A 347 -19.62 -1.78 -0.54
C CYS A 347 -19.99 -3.17 -1.06
N LYS A 348 -20.04 -3.34 -2.39
CA LYS A 348 -20.55 -4.56 -3.05
C LYS A 348 -19.86 -5.85 -2.61
N ASP A 349 -18.55 -5.78 -2.37
CA ASP A 349 -17.71 -6.94 -2.03
C ASP A 349 -17.39 -7.02 -0.53
N TYR A 350 -18.08 -6.22 0.30
CA TYR A 350 -17.88 -6.24 1.75
C TYR A 350 -18.40 -7.53 2.37
N LYS A 351 -17.60 -8.08 3.29
CA LYS A 351 -17.95 -9.24 4.10
C LYS A 351 -17.62 -8.93 5.55
N HIS A 352 -18.58 -9.15 6.45
CA HIS A 352 -18.38 -8.98 7.89
C HIS A 352 -17.18 -9.79 8.41
N TYR A 353 -16.99 -11.01 7.89
CA TYR A 353 -15.84 -11.86 8.22
C TYR A 353 -14.51 -11.10 8.09
N ASN A 354 -14.28 -10.42 6.96
CA ASN A 354 -13.01 -9.73 6.72
C ASN A 354 -12.78 -8.62 7.75
N MET A 355 -13.84 -7.91 8.15
CA MET A 355 -13.75 -6.86 9.16
C MET A 355 -13.41 -7.44 10.53
N VAL A 356 -14.14 -8.46 10.99
CA VAL A 356 -13.87 -9.10 12.29
C VAL A 356 -12.48 -9.73 12.30
N ASN A 357 -12.08 -10.41 11.22
CA ASN A 357 -10.75 -10.99 11.09
C ASN A 357 -9.63 -9.93 11.12
N SER A 358 -9.81 -8.78 10.49
CA SER A 358 -8.83 -7.71 10.60
C SER A 358 -8.74 -7.12 12.01
N ILE A 359 -9.86 -6.95 12.71
CA ILE A 359 -9.87 -6.52 14.13
C ILE A 359 -9.10 -7.53 14.99
N CYS A 360 -9.27 -8.82 14.71
CA CYS A 360 -8.69 -9.91 15.48
C CYS A 360 -7.20 -10.21 15.14
N ARG A 361 -6.60 -9.55 14.15
CA ARG A 361 -5.22 -9.83 13.72
C ARG A 361 -4.16 -9.19 14.62
N ASP A 362 -4.47 -8.05 15.20
CA ASP A 362 -3.50 -7.24 15.94
C ASP A 362 -3.83 -7.26 17.45
N ILE A 363 -4.38 -8.37 17.97
CA ILE A 363 -4.78 -8.53 19.37
C ILE A 363 -3.57 -8.51 20.29
N GLU A 364 -2.40 -9.00 19.88
CA GLU A 364 -1.18 -8.96 20.72
C GLU A 364 -0.85 -7.56 21.27
N TYR A 365 -1.27 -6.49 20.58
CA TYR A 365 -1.03 -5.11 21.01
C TYR A 365 -2.12 -4.54 21.95
N VAL A 366 -3.24 -5.24 22.15
CA VAL A 366 -4.40 -4.77 22.92
C VAL A 366 -4.99 -5.93 23.75
N TYR A 367 -5.27 -5.71 25.04
CA TYR A 367 -5.93 -6.73 25.87
C TYR A 367 -7.21 -7.26 25.23
N SER A 368 -7.39 -8.58 25.17
CA SER A 368 -8.51 -9.23 24.48
C SER A 368 -9.88 -8.80 24.99
N GLU A 369 -10.02 -8.46 26.27
CA GLU A 369 -11.25 -7.88 26.83
C GLU A 369 -11.62 -6.53 26.21
N GLU A 370 -10.63 -5.71 25.85
CA GLU A 370 -10.88 -4.43 25.20
C GLU A 370 -11.33 -4.65 23.74
N VAL A 371 -10.73 -5.63 23.06
CA VAL A 371 -11.18 -6.05 21.72
C VAL A 371 -12.61 -6.56 21.75
N VAL A 372 -13.00 -7.31 22.78
CA VAL A 372 -14.39 -7.73 23.00
C VAL A 372 -15.32 -6.52 23.09
N LYS A 373 -15.00 -5.51 23.90
CA LYS A 373 -15.81 -4.29 24.01
C LYS A 373 -15.93 -3.57 22.67
N ILE A 374 -14.85 -3.51 21.90
CA ILE A 374 -14.84 -2.88 20.56
C ILE A 374 -15.77 -3.62 19.61
N ILE A 375 -15.68 -4.96 19.53
CA ILE A 375 -16.54 -5.77 18.65
C ILE A 375 -17.98 -5.74 19.13
N GLN A 376 -18.23 -5.82 20.43
CA GLN A 376 -19.57 -5.70 21.02
C GLN A 376 -20.22 -4.37 20.65
N ARG A 377 -19.47 -3.27 20.77
CA ARG A 377 -19.95 -1.96 20.35
C ARG A 377 -20.18 -1.88 18.84
N ALA A 378 -19.28 -2.45 18.05
CA ALA A 378 -19.42 -2.48 16.60
C ALA A 378 -20.65 -3.29 16.13
N HIS A 379 -20.94 -4.40 16.80
CA HIS A 379 -22.12 -5.22 16.55
C HIS A 379 -23.41 -4.46 16.91
N SER A 380 -23.47 -3.91 18.12
CA SER A 380 -24.67 -3.25 18.66
C SER A 380 -24.97 -1.88 18.04
N GLU A 381 -23.95 -1.05 17.79
CA GLU A 381 -24.14 0.32 17.29
C GLU A 381 -24.02 0.45 15.77
N PHE A 382 -23.20 -0.39 15.12
CA PHE A 382 -22.84 -0.21 13.71
C PHE A 382 -23.23 -1.38 12.81
N GLY A 383 -23.96 -2.38 13.33
CA GLY A 383 -24.48 -3.49 12.55
C GLY A 383 -23.42 -4.45 12.02
N LEU A 384 -22.28 -4.59 12.71
CA LEU A 384 -21.28 -5.61 12.39
C LEU A 384 -21.86 -7.01 12.64
N GLY A 385 -22.11 -7.78 11.58
CA GLY A 385 -22.62 -9.15 11.71
C GLY A 385 -21.59 -10.10 12.33
N LEU A 386 -22.00 -10.84 13.37
CA LEU A 386 -21.18 -11.85 14.05
C LEU A 386 -21.55 -13.29 13.65
N ASN A 387 -22.60 -13.47 12.86
CA ASN A 387 -22.97 -14.74 12.22
C ASN A 387 -22.01 -15.04 11.05
N ILE A 388 -20.76 -15.27 11.39
CA ILE A 388 -19.64 -15.49 10.47
C ILE A 388 -18.84 -16.72 10.94
N PRO A 389 -18.03 -17.35 10.07
CA PRO A 389 -17.01 -18.28 10.52
C PRO A 389 -16.08 -17.64 11.55
N LEU A 390 -15.56 -18.43 12.48
CA LEU A 390 -14.53 -17.94 13.40
C LEU A 390 -13.33 -17.36 12.64
N PRO A 391 -12.81 -16.17 13.03
CA PRO A 391 -11.68 -15.56 12.36
C PRO A 391 -10.41 -16.42 12.41
N GLU A 392 -9.77 -16.61 11.26
CA GLU A 392 -8.49 -17.33 11.17
C GLU A 392 -7.38 -16.64 11.97
N SER A 393 -7.36 -15.30 11.98
CA SER A 393 -6.34 -14.56 12.70
C SER A 393 -6.33 -14.87 14.20
N LEU A 394 -7.51 -15.18 14.76
CA LEU A 394 -7.66 -15.53 16.17
C LEU A 394 -6.81 -16.75 16.52
N VAL A 395 -6.64 -17.71 15.62
CA VAL A 395 -5.92 -18.98 15.90
C VAL A 395 -4.46 -18.73 16.32
N HIS A 396 -3.83 -17.66 15.85
CA HIS A 396 -2.41 -17.39 16.09
C HIS A 396 -2.12 -16.55 17.34
N GLU A 397 -3.11 -15.85 17.87
CA GLU A 397 -2.93 -14.85 18.95
C GLU A 397 -2.88 -15.48 20.35
N LYS A 398 -2.19 -14.84 21.30
CA LYS A 398 -2.22 -15.27 22.73
C LYS A 398 -3.40 -14.62 23.48
N ASN A 399 -3.80 -15.21 24.62
CA ASN A 399 -4.83 -14.67 25.54
C ASN A 399 -6.20 -14.38 24.91
N LYS A 400 -6.58 -15.19 23.92
CA LYS A 400 -7.74 -14.98 23.06
C LYS A 400 -9.05 -15.60 23.56
N LEU A 401 -9.02 -16.39 24.63
CA LEU A 401 -10.18 -17.09 25.15
C LEU A 401 -11.40 -16.18 25.39
N PRO A 402 -11.29 -14.99 26.04
CA PRO A 402 -12.46 -14.12 26.22
C PRO A 402 -13.12 -13.71 24.90
N LEU A 403 -12.31 -13.43 23.88
CA LEU A 403 -12.80 -13.04 22.57
C LEU A 403 -13.43 -14.22 21.81
N LEU A 404 -12.81 -15.40 21.90
CA LEU A 404 -13.37 -16.63 21.34
C LEU A 404 -14.77 -16.91 21.93
N LYS A 405 -14.89 -16.86 23.26
CA LYS A 405 -16.17 -17.05 23.96
C LYS A 405 -17.21 -16.06 23.47
N PHE A 406 -16.86 -14.77 23.46
CA PHE A 406 -17.75 -13.72 23.00
C PHE A 406 -18.26 -13.94 21.57
N LEU A 407 -17.38 -14.29 20.62
CA LEU A 407 -17.78 -14.50 19.22
C LEU A 407 -18.75 -15.68 19.07
N ILE A 408 -18.46 -16.81 19.73
CA ILE A 408 -19.29 -18.01 19.70
C ILE A 408 -20.67 -17.75 20.33
N GLU A 409 -20.68 -17.12 21.51
CA GLU A 409 -21.91 -16.76 22.23
C GLU A 409 -22.79 -15.77 21.44
N ASN A 410 -22.21 -15.03 20.48
CA ASN A 410 -22.91 -14.10 19.59
C ASN A 410 -23.10 -14.63 18.16
N GLY A 411 -23.06 -15.97 17.98
CA GLY A 411 -23.52 -16.62 16.75
C GLY A 411 -22.45 -16.89 15.70
N SER A 412 -21.16 -16.70 16.01
CA SER A 412 -20.09 -17.16 15.11
C SER A 412 -20.13 -18.68 14.94
N ASP A 413 -19.98 -19.12 13.70
CA ASP A 413 -19.98 -20.54 13.35
C ASP A 413 -18.61 -21.16 13.61
N VAL A 414 -18.59 -22.16 14.49
CA VAL A 414 -17.39 -22.90 14.91
C VAL A 414 -16.92 -23.94 13.89
N ASN A 415 -17.77 -24.29 12.91
CA ASN A 415 -17.52 -25.37 11.95
C ASN A 415 -17.36 -24.89 10.51
N SER A 416 -17.90 -23.72 10.17
CA SER A 416 -17.71 -23.14 8.84
C SER A 416 -16.26 -22.75 8.59
N PRO A 417 -15.72 -23.02 7.39
CA PRO A 417 -14.37 -22.62 7.06
C PRO A 417 -14.26 -21.11 6.82
N PRO A 418 -13.15 -20.47 7.23
CA PRO A 418 -12.78 -19.14 6.77
C PRO A 418 -12.89 -18.99 5.25
N PRO A 419 -13.47 -17.90 4.72
CA PRO A 419 -13.57 -17.65 3.29
C PRO A 419 -12.20 -17.73 2.59
N GLY A 420 -12.11 -18.55 1.54
CA GLY A 420 -10.88 -18.68 0.73
C GLY A 420 -9.88 -19.71 1.28
N THR A 421 -10.18 -20.40 2.38
CA THR A 421 -9.40 -21.55 2.84
C THR A 421 -9.83 -22.83 2.13
N LEU A 422 -8.87 -23.73 1.86
CA LEU A 422 -9.16 -25.10 1.43
C LEU A 422 -9.99 -25.80 2.51
N TYR A 423 -11.01 -26.56 2.11
CA TYR A 423 -12.01 -27.18 3.01
C TYR A 423 -11.40 -27.88 4.24
N CYS A 424 -10.25 -28.55 4.10
CA CYS A 424 -9.59 -29.24 5.21
C CYS A 424 -8.77 -28.32 6.15
N TYR A 425 -8.26 -27.19 5.65
CA TYR A 425 -7.59 -26.17 6.46
C TYR A 425 -8.59 -25.26 7.17
N GLY A 426 -9.84 -25.23 6.72
CA GLY A 426 -10.83 -24.29 7.23
C GLY A 426 -11.54 -24.72 8.51
N TYR A 427 -11.45 -25.98 8.96
CA TYR A 427 -12.07 -26.36 10.23
C TYR A 427 -11.34 -25.74 11.41
N THR A 428 -12.02 -24.85 12.13
CA THR A 428 -11.42 -24.06 13.22
C THR A 428 -10.80 -24.93 14.31
N LEU A 429 -11.48 -26.01 14.72
CA LEU A 429 -10.95 -26.93 15.75
C LEU A 429 -9.59 -27.53 15.37
N ILE A 430 -9.41 -27.94 14.11
CA ILE A 430 -8.13 -28.48 13.61
C ILE A 430 -7.02 -27.43 13.67
N GLN A 431 -7.34 -26.17 13.33
CA GLN A 431 -6.35 -25.08 13.36
C GLN A 431 -5.88 -24.81 14.80
N TYR A 432 -6.80 -24.75 15.77
CA TYR A 432 -6.48 -24.56 17.19
C TYR A 432 -5.62 -25.70 17.75
N ILE A 433 -6.01 -26.94 17.45
CA ILE A 433 -5.26 -28.15 17.75
C ILE A 433 -3.82 -28.06 17.24
N ARG A 434 -3.62 -27.64 15.99
CA ARG A 434 -2.29 -27.52 15.38
C ARG A 434 -1.44 -26.45 16.07
N GLN A 435 -2.05 -25.35 16.49
CA GLN A 435 -1.37 -24.25 17.18
C GLN A 435 -0.98 -24.57 18.64
N CYS A 436 -1.41 -25.72 19.19
CA CYS A 436 -0.87 -26.20 20.47
C CYS A 436 0.65 -26.42 20.42
N ARG A 437 1.18 -26.84 19.26
CA ARG A 437 2.62 -27.11 19.06
C ARG A 437 3.48 -25.85 19.16
N SER A 438 2.95 -24.72 18.69
CA SER A 438 3.60 -23.39 18.77
C SER A 438 3.34 -22.69 20.11
N GLY A 439 2.52 -23.28 20.99
CA GLY A 439 2.16 -22.70 22.28
C GLY A 439 1.25 -21.48 22.21
N SER A 440 0.64 -21.20 21.05
CA SER A 440 -0.26 -20.06 20.82
C SER A 440 -1.74 -20.37 21.09
N SER A 441 -2.13 -21.65 21.15
CA SER A 441 -3.47 -22.07 21.60
C SER A 441 -3.43 -22.78 22.95
N THR A 442 -4.48 -22.59 23.76
CA THR A 442 -4.62 -23.18 25.09
C THR A 442 -5.63 -24.33 25.11
N SER A 443 -5.41 -25.29 26.00
CA SER A 443 -6.34 -26.37 26.33
C SER A 443 -7.78 -25.90 26.51
N ASP A 444 -7.95 -24.78 27.21
CA ASP A 444 -9.27 -24.19 27.50
C ASP A 444 -10.02 -23.74 26.24
N GLU A 445 -9.32 -23.26 25.21
CA GLU A 445 -9.93 -22.84 23.94
C GLU A 445 -10.48 -24.05 23.17
N ILE A 446 -9.71 -25.15 23.14
CA ILE A 446 -10.11 -26.38 22.46
C ILE A 446 -11.31 -27.01 23.17
N ILE A 447 -11.25 -27.10 24.50
CA ILE A 447 -12.36 -27.63 25.30
C ILE A 447 -13.61 -26.80 25.04
N TYR A 448 -13.50 -25.47 25.13
CA TYR A 448 -14.63 -24.58 24.90
C TYR A 448 -15.23 -24.70 23.49
N LEU A 449 -14.39 -24.79 22.44
CA LEU A 449 -14.87 -25.01 21.06
C LEU A 449 -15.72 -26.28 20.95
N VAL A 450 -15.24 -27.38 21.51
CA VAL A 450 -15.90 -28.69 21.44
C VAL A 450 -17.19 -28.72 22.28
N GLU A 451 -17.19 -28.07 23.46
CA GLU A 451 -18.40 -27.88 24.26
C GLU A 451 -19.49 -27.10 23.49
N HIS A 452 -19.08 -26.23 22.58
CA HIS A 452 -19.97 -25.43 21.72
C HIS A 452 -20.20 -26.05 20.33
N GLY A 453 -19.97 -27.35 20.19
CA GLY A 453 -20.36 -28.11 19.00
C GLY A 453 -19.36 -28.05 17.85
N ALA A 454 -18.11 -27.66 18.10
CA ALA A 454 -17.05 -27.83 17.10
C ALA A 454 -16.86 -29.33 16.79
N VAL A 455 -16.80 -29.68 15.51
CA VAL A 455 -16.65 -31.07 15.05
C VAL A 455 -15.31 -31.30 14.37
N LEU A 456 -14.87 -32.56 14.39
CA LEU A 456 -13.79 -33.04 13.55
C LEU A 456 -14.36 -33.68 12.27
N PRO A 457 -13.97 -33.25 11.06
CA PRO A 457 -14.44 -33.84 9.81
C PRO A 457 -14.00 -35.30 9.66
N GLU A 458 -14.82 -36.11 8.97
CA GLU A 458 -14.58 -37.55 8.77
C GLU A 458 -13.40 -37.85 7.81
N ASP A 459 -13.16 -36.98 6.83
CA ASP A 459 -12.13 -37.12 5.80
C ASP A 459 -10.87 -36.26 6.05
N SER A 460 -10.53 -35.99 7.32
CA SER A 460 -9.38 -35.14 7.69
C SER A 460 -8.05 -35.61 7.09
N ASN A 461 -7.93 -36.91 6.78
CA ASN A 461 -6.71 -37.51 6.25
C ASN A 461 -6.39 -37.19 4.77
N SER A 462 -7.29 -36.51 4.06
CA SER A 462 -7.21 -36.33 2.59
C SER A 462 -6.16 -35.33 2.11
N TYR A 463 -5.59 -34.51 3.00
CA TYR A 463 -4.72 -33.39 2.62
C TYR A 463 -3.52 -33.16 3.55
N GLY A 464 -3.07 -34.20 4.27
CA GLY A 464 -1.87 -34.13 5.10
C GLY A 464 -2.04 -33.45 6.46
N ILE A 465 -3.27 -33.14 6.88
CA ILE A 465 -3.58 -32.60 8.22
C ILE A 465 -4.28 -33.67 9.04
N ARG A 466 -3.54 -34.36 9.89
CA ARG A 466 -4.11 -35.38 10.76
C ARG A 466 -4.57 -34.72 12.05
N VAL A 467 -5.77 -35.05 12.51
CA VAL A 467 -6.26 -34.62 13.84
C VAL A 467 -5.29 -35.03 14.94
N ASP A 468 -4.54 -36.10 14.69
CA ASP A 468 -3.54 -36.62 15.60
C ASP A 468 -2.31 -35.69 15.79
N ASN A 469 -2.25 -34.56 15.07
CA ASN A 469 -1.30 -33.48 15.36
C ASN A 469 -1.49 -32.86 16.77
N VAL A 470 -2.64 -33.05 17.45
CA VAL A 470 -2.77 -32.73 18.89
C VAL A 470 -1.68 -33.45 19.68
N PHE A 471 -1.45 -34.73 19.34
CA PHE A 471 -0.53 -35.57 20.08
C PHE A 471 0.94 -35.15 19.88
N ASP A 472 1.28 -34.50 18.77
CA ASP A 472 2.65 -34.00 18.54
C ASP A 472 3.05 -32.87 19.50
N ALA A 473 2.08 -32.07 19.94
CA ALA A 473 2.28 -30.96 20.87
C ALA A 473 2.27 -31.38 22.35
N TYR A 474 1.87 -32.61 22.63
CA TYR A 474 1.67 -33.17 23.97
C TYR A 474 3.00 -33.32 24.73
N PHE A 475 4.07 -33.71 24.04
CA PHE A 475 5.31 -34.20 24.66
C PHE A 475 5.99 -33.16 25.55
N ASP A 476 6.14 -31.92 25.08
CA ASP A 476 6.91 -30.92 25.82
C ASP A 476 6.11 -30.32 27.00
N ARG A 477 4.79 -30.58 27.11
CA ARG A 477 3.88 -29.95 28.08
C ARG A 477 2.74 -30.87 28.52
N GLU A 478 3.09 -32.10 28.88
CA GLU A 478 2.15 -33.18 29.23
C GLU A 478 1.01 -32.74 30.18
N GLU A 479 1.35 -32.16 31.33
CA GLU A 479 0.39 -31.77 32.37
C GLU A 479 -0.67 -30.78 31.85
N LYS A 480 -0.33 -29.96 30.86
CA LYS A 480 -1.22 -28.96 30.27
C LYS A 480 -2.18 -29.57 29.26
N TYR A 481 -1.74 -30.56 28.49
CA TYR A 481 -2.48 -31.07 27.32
C TYR A 481 -3.14 -32.43 27.53
N LEU A 482 -2.71 -33.20 28.54
CA LEU A 482 -3.32 -34.48 28.90
C LEU A 482 -4.82 -34.38 29.20
N PRO A 483 -5.33 -33.38 29.96
CA PRO A 483 -6.77 -33.21 30.14
C PRO A 483 -7.52 -32.96 28.81
N THR A 484 -6.96 -32.12 27.94
CA THR A 484 -7.53 -31.82 26.62
C THR A 484 -7.60 -33.06 25.75
N LEU A 485 -6.53 -33.86 25.77
CA LEU A 485 -6.46 -35.07 24.99
C LEU A 485 -7.53 -36.08 25.43
N LYS A 486 -7.66 -36.31 26.74
CA LYS A 486 -8.72 -37.16 27.31
C LYS A 486 -10.09 -36.72 26.82
N PHE A 487 -10.36 -35.41 26.93
CA PHE A 487 -11.63 -34.84 26.51
C PHE A 487 -11.91 -35.01 25.01
N LEU A 488 -10.91 -34.77 24.15
CA LEU A 488 -11.05 -34.95 22.69
C LEU A 488 -11.30 -36.42 22.32
N VAL A 489 -10.60 -37.35 22.98
CA VAL A 489 -10.77 -38.80 22.81
C VAL A 489 -12.17 -39.23 23.25
N GLU A 490 -12.65 -38.78 24.40
CA GLU A 490 -14.02 -39.06 24.85
C GLU A 490 -15.08 -38.55 23.88
N LYS A 491 -14.86 -37.38 23.26
CA LYS A 491 -15.82 -36.75 22.35
C LYS A 491 -15.78 -37.31 20.93
N PHE A 492 -14.60 -37.63 20.42
CA PHE A 492 -14.40 -37.95 18.99
C PHE A 492 -13.86 -39.36 18.73
N GLY A 493 -13.34 -40.04 19.75
CA GLY A 493 -12.98 -41.46 19.80
C GLY A 493 -12.44 -42.06 18.51
N LYS A 494 -13.33 -42.70 17.74
CA LYS A 494 -13.04 -43.40 16.48
C LYS A 494 -12.55 -42.51 15.33
N ARG A 495 -12.54 -41.18 15.49
CA ARG A 495 -11.97 -40.25 14.49
C ARG A 495 -10.48 -39.99 14.70
N LEU A 496 -9.92 -40.39 15.86
CA LEU A 496 -8.50 -40.25 16.23
C LEU A 496 -7.72 -41.55 15.94
N THR A 497 -7.79 -42.05 14.70
CA THR A 497 -7.36 -43.43 14.38
C THR A 497 -5.91 -43.59 13.91
N SER A 498 -5.10 -42.54 13.76
CA SER A 498 -3.69 -42.70 13.31
C SER A 498 -2.69 -42.80 14.47
N GLY A 499 -3.01 -43.56 15.52
CA GLY A 499 -2.09 -43.74 16.65
C GLY A 499 -0.75 -44.41 16.30
N THR A 500 -0.61 -45.04 15.12
CA THR A 500 0.70 -45.47 14.59
C THR A 500 1.60 -44.26 14.27
N GLU A 501 1.04 -43.16 13.75
CA GLU A 501 1.81 -41.93 13.49
C GLU A 501 2.21 -41.23 14.80
N TRP A 502 1.34 -41.29 15.82
CA TRP A 502 1.69 -40.83 17.17
C TRP A 502 2.92 -41.56 17.73
N LEU A 503 2.94 -42.91 17.68
CA LEU A 503 4.11 -43.70 18.08
C LEU A 503 5.34 -43.39 17.20
N MET A 504 5.15 -43.19 15.88
CA MET A 504 6.24 -42.78 14.99
C MET A 504 6.80 -41.41 15.36
N ASN A 505 5.95 -40.45 15.73
CA ASN A 505 6.38 -39.11 16.08
C ASN A 505 7.12 -39.09 17.41
N ILE A 506 6.69 -39.86 18.42
CA ILE A 506 7.48 -40.08 19.65
C ILE A 506 8.89 -40.53 19.28
N HIS A 507 8.97 -41.59 18.48
CA HIS A 507 10.23 -42.18 18.09
C HIS A 507 11.12 -41.22 17.29
N ARG A 508 10.52 -40.42 16.39
CA ARG A 508 11.23 -39.44 15.53
C ARG A 508 11.72 -38.22 16.31
N THR A 509 10.89 -37.66 17.19
CA THR A 509 11.22 -36.40 17.88
C THR A 509 12.19 -36.61 19.02
N ARG A 510 12.28 -37.83 19.59
CA ARG A 510 13.15 -38.13 20.75
C ARG A 510 12.98 -37.08 21.85
N SER A 511 11.74 -36.64 22.08
CA SER A 511 11.43 -35.63 23.10
C SER A 511 11.46 -36.28 24.48
N ASN A 512 12.28 -35.72 25.38
CA ASN A 512 12.43 -36.09 26.79
C ASN A 512 11.29 -35.55 27.68
N GLY A 513 10.14 -35.21 27.08
CA GLY A 513 9.07 -34.50 27.75
C GLY A 513 7.99 -35.38 28.41
N SER A 514 7.91 -36.68 28.09
CA SER A 514 6.83 -37.57 28.59
C SER A 514 7.20 -38.37 29.83
N THR A 515 6.23 -38.47 30.74
CA THR A 515 6.25 -39.43 31.84
C THR A 515 5.73 -40.80 31.38
N ILE A 516 6.16 -41.87 32.05
CA ILE A 516 5.61 -43.22 31.88
C ILE A 516 4.13 -43.20 32.18
N GLU A 517 3.71 -42.49 33.22
CA GLU A 517 2.30 -42.40 33.59
C GLU A 517 1.46 -41.81 32.44
N GLY A 518 1.88 -40.68 31.87
CA GLY A 518 1.23 -40.07 30.72
C GLY A 518 1.20 -40.98 29.50
N PHE A 519 2.34 -41.60 29.16
CA PHE A 519 2.42 -42.52 28.03
C PHE A 519 1.49 -43.72 28.19
N CYS A 520 1.50 -44.34 29.37
CA CYS A 520 0.61 -45.44 29.75
C CYS A 520 -0.87 -45.02 29.69
N GLN A 521 -1.19 -43.82 30.16
CA GLN A 521 -2.55 -43.29 30.07
C GLN A 521 -3.00 -43.16 28.61
N VAL A 522 -2.17 -42.60 27.71
CA VAL A 522 -2.49 -42.52 26.27
C VAL A 522 -2.72 -43.91 25.65
N LEU A 523 -1.91 -44.91 26.00
CA LEU A 523 -2.12 -46.28 25.52
C LEU A 523 -3.44 -46.88 26.02
N MET A 524 -3.81 -46.68 27.29
CA MET A 524 -5.11 -47.11 27.83
C MET A 524 -6.28 -46.43 27.14
N TYR A 525 -6.10 -45.18 26.69
CA TYR A 525 -7.12 -44.49 25.90
C TYR A 525 -7.27 -45.09 24.51
N TYR A 526 -6.20 -45.48 23.83
CA TYR A 526 -6.31 -46.21 22.56
C TYR A 526 -6.94 -47.61 22.73
N GLU A 527 -6.69 -48.28 23.86
CA GLU A 527 -7.32 -49.57 24.17
C GLU A 527 -8.82 -49.42 24.43
N SER A 528 -9.24 -48.38 25.17
CA SER A 528 -10.66 -48.16 25.46
C SER A 528 -11.50 -47.84 24.21
N LEU A 529 -10.85 -47.40 23.13
CA LEU A 529 -11.45 -47.14 21.83
C LEU A 529 -11.41 -48.34 20.86
N ASP A 530 -10.85 -49.49 21.28
CA ASP A 530 -10.65 -50.68 20.45
C ASP A 530 -9.83 -50.42 19.17
N VAL A 531 -8.91 -49.44 19.23
CA VAL A 531 -8.03 -49.08 18.11
C VAL A 531 -6.57 -49.44 18.39
N LEU A 532 -6.19 -49.71 19.65
CA LEU A 532 -4.82 -50.09 20.00
C LEU A 532 -4.37 -51.35 19.27
N ARG A 533 -5.25 -52.35 19.12
CA ARG A 533 -4.93 -53.59 18.40
C ARG A 533 -4.65 -53.36 16.92
N ASP A 534 -5.47 -52.55 16.26
CA ASP A 534 -5.27 -52.18 14.85
C ASP A 534 -3.97 -51.38 14.67
N LEU A 535 -3.69 -50.45 15.59
CA LEU A 535 -2.46 -49.67 15.65
C LEU A 535 -1.22 -50.55 15.80
N LEU A 536 -1.24 -51.52 16.72
CA LEU A 536 -0.14 -52.45 16.94
C LEU A 536 0.10 -53.34 15.71
N ASN A 537 -0.97 -53.81 15.07
CA ASN A 537 -0.91 -54.64 13.85
C ASN A 537 -0.37 -53.88 12.64
N LYS A 538 -0.59 -52.55 12.56
CA LYS A 538 -0.09 -51.67 11.48
C LYS A 538 1.36 -51.19 11.70
N GLY A 539 2.19 -51.99 12.37
CA GLY A 539 3.59 -51.66 12.65
C GLY A 539 3.82 -50.84 13.93
N GLY A 540 2.75 -50.47 14.65
CA GLY A 540 2.87 -49.78 15.94
C GLY A 540 3.53 -50.62 17.03
N PHE A 541 3.43 -51.95 16.96
CA PHE A 541 4.08 -52.83 17.94
C PHE A 541 5.60 -52.69 17.91
N LEU A 542 6.22 -52.68 16.71
CA LEU A 542 7.67 -52.50 16.58
C LEU A 542 8.12 -51.11 17.08
N LEU A 543 7.31 -50.07 16.83
CA LEU A 543 7.58 -48.73 17.35
C LEU A 543 7.49 -48.68 18.87
N LEU A 544 6.51 -49.37 19.46
CA LEU A 544 6.36 -49.49 20.91
C LEU A 544 7.56 -50.21 21.53
N VAL A 545 8.07 -51.28 20.90
CA VAL A 545 9.31 -51.96 21.32
C VAL A 545 10.51 -51.01 21.25
N LYS A 546 10.66 -50.25 20.16
CA LYS A 546 11.72 -49.24 20.03
C LYS A 546 11.63 -48.18 21.13
N ILE A 547 10.44 -47.63 21.38
CA ILE A 547 10.22 -46.65 22.44
C ILE A 547 10.61 -47.24 23.81
N TYR A 548 10.24 -48.48 24.08
CA TYR A 548 10.61 -49.18 25.32
C TYR A 548 12.13 -49.37 25.47
N CYS A 549 12.82 -49.87 24.43
CA CYS A 549 14.27 -50.14 24.48
C CYS A 549 15.08 -48.86 24.77
N PHE A 550 14.63 -47.76 24.18
CA PHE A 550 15.29 -46.47 24.18
C PHE A 550 14.66 -45.45 25.17
N TRP A 551 13.79 -45.93 26.07
CA TRP A 551 13.04 -45.10 27.02
C TRP A 551 13.95 -44.17 27.81
N ASP A 552 14.90 -44.74 28.53
CA ASP A 552 15.79 -44.00 29.44
C ASP A 552 16.74 -43.04 28.70
N GLU A 553 17.06 -43.33 27.43
CA GLU A 553 18.05 -42.58 26.65
C GLU A 553 17.44 -41.38 25.90
N TYR A 554 16.20 -41.51 25.41
CA TYR A 554 15.64 -40.54 24.46
C TYR A 554 14.22 -40.06 24.77
N TYR A 555 13.48 -40.71 25.68
CA TYR A 555 12.06 -40.41 25.88
C TYR A 555 11.70 -40.05 27.32
N ALA A 556 12.41 -40.61 28.29
CA ALA A 556 12.15 -40.41 29.70
C ALA A 556 12.43 -38.96 30.11
N ARG A 557 11.46 -38.33 30.77
CA ARG A 557 11.74 -37.17 31.63
C ARG A 557 12.68 -37.59 32.76
N GLU A 558 13.50 -36.69 33.28
CA GLU A 558 14.44 -36.96 34.38
C GLU A 558 13.82 -37.74 35.55
N SER A 559 12.55 -37.45 35.87
CA SER A 559 11.80 -38.11 36.95
C SER A 559 11.51 -39.61 36.71
N ASP A 560 11.63 -40.09 35.49
CA ASP A 560 11.25 -41.44 35.05
C ASP A 560 12.40 -42.26 34.44
N VAL A 561 13.62 -41.72 34.46
CA VAL A 561 14.82 -42.48 34.09
C VAL A 561 14.97 -43.70 35.01
N GLY A 562 15.16 -44.88 34.42
CA GLY A 562 15.30 -46.16 35.13
C GLY A 562 13.97 -46.87 35.43
N LYS A 563 12.83 -46.25 35.09
CA LYS A 563 11.50 -46.84 35.31
C LYS A 563 10.96 -47.64 34.12
N LYS A 564 11.73 -47.86 33.05
CA LYS A 564 11.23 -48.62 31.87
C LYS A 564 10.63 -49.99 32.20
N LYS A 565 11.09 -50.65 33.27
CA LYS A 565 10.50 -51.93 33.74
C LYS A 565 9.02 -51.78 34.12
N GLU A 566 8.64 -50.65 34.70
CA GLU A 566 7.24 -50.32 35.04
C GLU A 566 6.39 -50.24 33.77
N LEU A 567 6.92 -49.65 32.69
CA LEU A 567 6.25 -49.64 31.39
C LEU A 567 6.04 -51.08 30.86
N ARG A 568 7.04 -51.96 30.94
CA ARG A 568 6.90 -53.37 30.51
C ARG A 568 5.85 -54.11 31.32
N GLU A 569 5.84 -53.93 32.63
CA GLU A 569 4.85 -54.53 33.52
C GLU A 569 3.44 -54.01 33.24
N PHE A 570 3.30 -52.72 32.96
CA PHE A 570 2.04 -52.12 32.57
C PHE A 570 1.50 -52.69 31.26
N LEU A 571 2.32 -52.70 30.20
CA LEU A 571 1.96 -53.25 28.89
C LEU A 571 1.44 -54.68 29.01
N LYS A 572 2.14 -55.52 29.79
CA LYS A 572 1.75 -56.91 30.01
C LYS A 572 0.48 -57.04 30.85
N SER A 573 0.40 -56.33 31.98
CA SER A 573 -0.67 -56.56 32.97
C SER A 573 -1.98 -55.83 32.66
N LYS A 574 -1.92 -54.71 31.94
CA LYS A 574 -3.09 -53.85 31.65
C LYS A 574 -3.56 -53.93 30.22
N LEU A 575 -2.66 -54.20 29.28
CA LEU A 575 -2.95 -54.18 27.84
C LEU A 575 -2.74 -55.53 27.15
N ASP A 576 -2.28 -56.56 27.87
CA ASP A 576 -1.94 -57.88 27.32
C ASP A 576 -0.88 -57.83 26.19
N ILE A 577 0.01 -56.83 26.25
CA ILE A 577 1.09 -56.62 25.30
C ILE A 577 2.38 -57.18 25.89
N VAL A 578 2.93 -58.22 25.27
CA VAL A 578 4.18 -58.83 25.71
C VAL A 578 5.33 -58.36 24.84
N ILE A 579 6.25 -57.59 25.44
CA ILE A 579 7.58 -57.32 24.87
C ILE A 579 8.52 -58.39 25.46
N ASP A 580 8.93 -59.38 24.67
CA ASP A 580 9.88 -60.42 25.09
C ASP A 580 11.35 -59.98 24.93
N ASP A 581 12.25 -60.71 25.57
CA ASP A 581 13.68 -60.37 25.59
C ASP A 581 14.35 -60.55 24.22
N THR A 582 13.85 -61.47 23.38
CA THR A 582 14.36 -61.70 22.02
C THR A 582 14.08 -60.50 21.11
N LEU A 583 12.89 -59.89 21.20
CA LEU A 583 12.54 -58.67 20.48
C LEU A 583 13.37 -57.46 20.93
N ILE A 584 13.70 -57.40 22.22
CA ILE A 584 14.57 -56.35 22.79
C ILE A 584 15.98 -56.49 22.21
N GLU A 585 16.54 -57.71 22.20
CA GLU A 585 17.87 -58.01 21.65
C GLU A 585 17.96 -57.63 20.17
N VAL A 586 17.00 -58.08 19.35
CA VAL A 586 16.93 -57.74 17.92
C VAL A 586 16.84 -56.22 17.70
N CYS A 587 16.00 -55.53 18.48
CA CYS A 587 15.85 -54.08 18.36
C CYS A 587 17.13 -53.30 18.74
N ILE A 588 17.90 -53.80 19.71
CA ILE A 588 19.17 -53.19 20.11
C ILE A 588 20.26 -53.47 19.06
N GLU A 589 20.29 -54.67 18.47
CA GLU A 589 21.24 -55.03 17.39
C GLU A 589 20.99 -54.20 16.12
N ASP A 590 19.75 -54.10 15.65
CA ASP A 590 19.36 -53.27 14.50
C ASP A 590 19.76 -51.79 14.67
N SER A 591 19.72 -51.28 15.91
CA SER A 591 20.09 -49.89 16.20
C SER A 591 21.60 -49.63 16.15
N LYS A 592 22.41 -50.66 16.46
CA LYS A 592 23.87 -50.58 16.39
C LYS A 592 24.33 -50.58 14.93
N GLU A 593 23.72 -51.38 14.06
CA GLU A 593 24.01 -51.39 12.62
C GLU A 593 23.64 -50.05 11.94
N ILE A 594 22.50 -49.44 12.30
CA ILE A 594 22.07 -48.15 11.72
C ILE A 594 22.98 -46.98 12.14
N ASN A 595 23.49 -46.98 13.37
CA ASN A 595 24.44 -45.97 13.86
C ASN A 595 25.85 -46.16 13.27
N GLU A 596 26.17 -47.36 12.78
CA GLU A 596 27.45 -47.66 12.10
C GLU A 596 27.41 -47.36 10.60
N GLU A 597 26.26 -47.51 9.92
CA GLU A 597 26.12 -47.21 8.47
C GLU A 597 25.78 -45.74 8.14
N ASN A 598 25.03 -45.05 9.00
CA ASN A 598 24.76 -43.62 8.83
C ASN A 598 25.57 -42.84 9.86
N GLY A 599 26.74 -42.33 9.46
CA GLY A 599 27.59 -41.45 10.28
C GLY A 599 26.90 -40.14 10.67
N PHE A 600 25.90 -40.20 11.55
CA PHE A 600 25.34 -39.05 12.24
C PHE A 600 26.29 -38.72 13.40
N TYR A 601 27.16 -37.74 13.14
CA TYR A 601 27.87 -36.99 14.16
C TYR A 601 26.85 -36.40 15.15
N PHE A 602 26.85 -36.90 16.38
CA PHE A 602 26.39 -36.11 17.51
C PHE A 602 27.50 -35.07 17.81
N PRO A 603 27.20 -33.77 17.90
CA PRO A 603 28.12 -32.84 18.52
C PRO A 603 28.26 -33.23 19.99
N ASN A 604 29.48 -33.42 20.47
CA ASN A 604 29.74 -33.64 21.89
C ASN A 604 29.25 -32.43 22.69
N ASP A 605 28.51 -32.70 23.77
CA ASP A 605 27.99 -31.74 24.77
C ASP A 605 29.11 -31.17 25.69
N ASP A 606 30.24 -30.74 25.13
CA ASP A 606 31.34 -30.09 25.88
C ASP A 606 31.55 -28.60 25.53
N GLU A 607 30.60 -27.97 24.83
CA GLU A 607 30.54 -26.49 24.74
C GLU A 607 29.09 -25.99 24.88
N PHE A 608 28.64 -25.81 26.12
CA PHE A 608 27.80 -24.67 26.54
C PHE A 608 27.87 -24.43 28.06
#